data_AF-A0AAE9Z9P5-F1
#
_entry.id   AF-A0AAE9Z9P5-F1
#
_cell.length_a   1.000
_cell.length_b   1.000
_cell.length_c   1.000
_cell.angle_alpha   90.00
_cell.angle_beta   90.00
_cell.angle_gamma   90.00
#
_symmetry.space_group_name_H-M   'P 1'
#
loop_
_entity.id
_entity.type
_entity.pdbx_description
1 polymer ?
#
loop_
_entity_poly.entity_id
_entity_poly.type
_entity_poly.pdbx_seq_one_letter_code
_entity_poly.pdbx_strand_id
1 'polypeptide(L)' 'MNKIENDDTRYFIELSLDSLTIVRVGFDQKQNLDKGRQQQADIHRLFLTKGQYNKFVGRCENELRDVLDT' A
#
# COMPACT_ATOMS: atom_id res chain seq x y z
N MET A 1 2.68 -15.33 6.79
CA MET A 1 4.01 -15.00 7.35
C MET A 1 3.86 -13.68 8.07
N ASN A 2 4.23 -13.57 9.36
CA ASN A 2 4.11 -12.31 10.09
C ASN A 2 5.06 -11.28 9.46
N LYS A 3 4.50 -10.31 8.72
CA LYS A 3 5.28 -9.17 8.20
C LYS A 3 5.83 -8.40 9.40
N ILE A 4 7.14 -8.25 9.48
CA ILE A 4 7.80 -7.52 10.57
C ILE A 4 7.52 -6.03 10.35
N GLU A 5 6.90 -5.38 11.33
CA GLU A 5 6.73 -3.92 11.36
C GLU A 5 7.85 -3.28 12.20
N ASN A 6 8.67 -2.45 11.56
CA ASN A 6 9.76 -1.65 12.15
C ASN A 6 9.77 -0.23 11.53
N ASP A 7 10.80 0.56 11.82
CA ASP A 7 10.96 1.95 11.34
C ASP A 7 11.08 2.07 9.80
N ASP A 8 11.47 0.99 9.12
CA ASP A 8 11.56 0.92 7.65
C ASP A 8 10.26 0.45 6.98
N THR A 9 9.23 0.17 7.77
CA THR A 9 7.89 -0.15 7.24
C THR A 9 7.30 1.06 6.53
N ARG A 10 6.74 0.84 5.35
CA ARG A 10 5.99 1.84 4.59
C ARG A 10 4.62 1.29 4.31
N TYR A 11 3.60 2.04 4.68
CA TYR A 11 2.21 1.78 4.37
C TYR A 11 1.88 2.48 3.07
N PHE A 12 1.18 1.80 2.16
CA PHE A 12 0.96 2.33 0.83
C PHE A 12 -0.39 1.93 0.23
N ILE A 13 -0.78 2.71 -0.78
CA ILE A 13 -1.86 2.42 -1.71
C ILE A 13 -1.26 2.52 -3.12
N GLU A 14 -1.49 1.52 -3.95
CA GLU A 14 -1.17 1.55 -5.37
C GLU A 14 -2.45 1.72 -6.20
N LEU A 15 -2.39 2.67 -7.12
CA LEU A 15 -3.45 3.02 -8.04
C LEU A 15 -2.97 2.69 -9.46
N SER A 16 -3.81 2.05 -10.26
CA SER A 16 -3.59 2.05 -11.71
C SER A 16 -3.92 3.43 -12.26
N LEU A 17 -3.01 4.00 -13.04
CA LEU A 17 -3.24 5.29 -13.71
C LEU A 17 -4.21 5.16 -14.88
N ASP A 18 -4.36 3.97 -15.46
CA ASP A 18 -5.24 3.71 -16.59
C ASP A 18 -6.70 3.61 -16.14
N SER A 19 -6.99 2.81 -15.12
CA SER A 19 -8.35 2.58 -14.63
C SER A 19 -8.76 3.52 -13.50
N LEU A 20 -7.80 4.24 -12.91
CA LEU A 20 -7.98 5.06 -11.70
C LEU A 20 -8.52 4.26 -10.50
N THR A 21 -8.26 2.95 -10.47
CA THR A 21 -8.69 2.07 -9.38
C THR A 21 -7.53 1.72 -8.47
N ILE A 22 -7.83 1.48 -7.19
CA ILE A 22 -6.88 0.88 -6.26
C ILE A 22 -6.63 -0.56 -6.71
N VAL A 23 -5.36 -0.91 -6.90
CA VAL A 23 -4.93 -2.26 -7.29
C VAL A 23 -4.24 -3.00 -6.16
N ARG A 24 -3.73 -2.27 -5.17
CA ARG A 24 -3.08 -2.86 -3.99
C ARG A 24 -3.09 -1.91 -2.81
N VAL A 25 -3.32 -2.45 -1.61
CA VAL A 25 -3.19 -1.75 -0.33
C VAL A 25 -2.40 -2.62 0.61
N GLY A 26 -1.36 -2.06 1.22
CA GLY A 26 -0.56 -2.89 2.10
C GLY A 26 0.52 -2.12 2.84
N PHE A 27 1.38 -2.90 3.47
CA PHE A 27 2.62 -2.42 4.04
C PHE A 27 3.74 -3.41 3.76
N ASP A 28 4.93 -2.86 3.57
CA ASP A 28 6.15 -3.63 3.35
C ASP A 28 7.36 -2.82 3.81
N GLN A 29 8.51 -3.48 3.86
CA GLN A 29 9.79 -2.88 4.14
C GLN A 29 10.22 -2.01 2.96
N LYS A 30 10.77 -0.82 3.24
CA LYS A 30 11.25 0.14 2.22
C LYS A 30 12.09 -0.51 1.12
N GLN A 31 12.94 -1.47 1.47
CA GLN A 31 13.80 -2.19 0.52
C GLN A 31 13.02 -3.00 -0.53
N ASN A 32 11.85 -3.52 -0.18
CA ASN A 32 11.00 -4.33 -1.06
C ASN A 32 10.11 -3.45 -1.96
N LEU A 33 10.02 -2.16 -1.66
CA LEU A 33 9.24 -1.17 -2.40
C LEU A 33 10.14 -0.33 -3.30
N ASP A 34 11.11 -0.97 -3.98
CA ASP A 34 12.10 -0.31 -4.83
C ASP A 34 12.85 0.84 -4.12
N LYS A 35 13.13 0.66 -2.83
CA LYS A 35 13.71 1.70 -1.95
C LYS A 35 12.84 2.97 -1.86
N GLY A 36 11.53 2.84 -2.07
CA GLY A 36 10.56 3.93 -2.15
C GLY A 36 10.40 4.54 -3.54
N ARG A 37 11.06 4.00 -4.57
CA ARG A 37 10.85 4.42 -5.96
C ARG A 37 9.66 3.68 -6.55
N GLN A 38 9.19 4.16 -7.69
CA GLN A 38 8.18 3.49 -8.48
C GLN A 38 8.72 3.35 -9.89
N GLN A 39 8.91 2.10 -10.32
CA GLN A 39 9.50 1.78 -11.63
C GLN A 39 8.44 1.45 -12.68
N GLN A 40 7.20 1.21 -12.26
CA GLN A 40 6.07 0.92 -13.14
C GLN A 40 5.37 2.23 -13.49
N ALA A 41 5.41 2.61 -14.76
CA ALA A 41 4.85 3.88 -15.24
C ALA A 41 3.32 3.96 -15.07
N ASP A 42 2.63 2.82 -15.14
CA ASP A 42 1.16 2.76 -15.14
C ASP A 42 0.57 2.63 -13.73
N ILE A 43 1.42 2.65 -12.70
CA ILE A 43 1.01 2.60 -11.30
C ILE A 43 1.44 3.90 -10.64
N HIS A 44 0.64 4.37 -9.68
CA HIS A 44 1.02 5.40 -8.73
C HIS A 44 0.94 4.88 -7.29
N ARG A 45 2.04 4.95 -6.55
CA ARG A 45 2.16 4.48 -5.16
C ARG A 45 2.15 5.68 -4.22
N LEU A 46 1.10 5.76 -3.42
CA LEU A 46 0.95 6.77 -2.37
C LEU A 46 1.39 6.17 -1.04
N PHE A 47 2.26 6.87 -0.32
CA PHE A 47 2.67 6.48 1.01
C PHE A 47 1.81 7.15 2.08
N LEU A 48 1.45 6.37 3.09
CA LEU A 48 0.65 6.79 4.23
C LEU A 48 1.44 6.63 5.52
N THR A 49 1.10 7.46 6.52
CA THR A 49 1.48 7.17 7.90
C THR A 49 0.68 5.96 8.41
N LYS A 50 1.21 5.25 9.42
CA LYS A 50 0.51 4.12 10.07
C LYS A 50 -0.93 4.48 10.51
N GLY A 51 -1.09 5.66 11.10
CA GLY A 51 -2.41 6.14 11.55
C GLY A 51 -3.39 6.39 10.41
N GLN A 52 -2.94 6.94 9.28
CA GLN A 52 -3.77 7.14 8.10
C GLN A 52 -4.14 5.80 7.46
N TYR A 53 -3.18 4.89 7.33
CA TYR A 53 -3.41 3.54 6.81
C TYR A 53 -4.45 2.78 7.63
N ASN A 54 -4.28 2.74 8.96
CA ASN A 54 -5.22 2.04 9.84
C ASN A 54 -6.64 2.61 9.75
N LYS A 55 -6.79 3.94 9.67
CA LYS A 55 -8.10 4.59 9.48
C LYS A 55 -8.70 4.25 8.12
N PHE A 56 -7.89 4.20 7.08
CA PHE A 56 -8.34 3.87 5.72
C PHE A 56 -8.81 2.42 5.63
N VAL A 57 -7.96 1.47 6.03
CA VAL A 57 -8.28 0.03 6.02
C VAL A 57 -9.47 -0.27 6.92
N GLY A 58 -9.52 0.28 8.15
CA GLY A 58 -10.63 0.03 9.06
C GLY A 58 -11.97 0.62 8.59
N ARG A 59 -11.96 1.67 7.76
CA ARG A 59 -13.19 2.27 7.20
C ARG A 59 -13.67 1.57 5.93
N CYS A 60 -12.73 1.08 5.12
CA CYS A 60 -12.99 0.53 3.79
C CYS A 60 -12.67 -0.97 3.71
N GLU A 61 -12.76 -1.69 4.83
CA GLU A 61 -12.31 -3.09 4.94
C GLU A 61 -12.96 -4.00 3.88
N ASN A 62 -14.27 -3.82 3.67
CA ASN A 62 -15.03 -4.64 2.71
C ASN A 62 -14.65 -4.32 1.27
N GLU A 63 -14.48 -3.04 0.94
CA GLU A 63 -14.15 -2.55 -0.39
C GLU A 63 -12.70 -2.88 -0.78
N LEU A 64 -11.81 -2.98 0.20
CA LEU A 64 -10.40 -3.28 0.00
C LEU A 64 -10.10 -4.78 0.01
N ARG A 65 -11.08 -5.64 0.32
CA ARG A 65 -10.87 -7.07 0.55
C ARG A 65 -10.06 -7.77 -0.54
N ASP A 66 -10.29 -7.43 -1.80
CA ASP A 66 -9.65 -8.08 -2.96
C ASP A 66 -8.26 -7.50 -3.30
N VAL A 67 -7.91 -6.34 -2.72
CA VAL A 67 -6.66 -5.61 -2.99
C VAL A 67 -5.81 -5.42 -1.73
N LEU A 68 -6.29 -5.85 -0.56
CA LEU A 68 -5.58 -5.77 0.70
C LEU A 68 -4.57 -6.92 0.79
N ASP A 69 -3.30 -6.56 0.93
CA ASP A 69 -2.23 -7.51 1.21
C ASP A 69 -2.51 -8.24 2.53
N THR A 70 -2.84 -9.52 2.44
CA THR A 70 -3.07 -10.42 3.58
C THR A 70 -1.80 -11.09 4.09
#